data_AF-A0A964ANE4-F1
#
_entry.id   AF-A0A964ANE4-F1
#
_cell.length_a   1.000
_cell.length_b   1.000
_cell.length_c   1.000
_cell.angle_alpha   90.00
_cell.angle_beta   90.00
_cell.angle_gamma   90.00
#
_symmetry.space_group_name_H-M   'P 1'
#
loop_
_entity.id
_entity.type
_entity.pdbx_description
1 polymer ?
#
loop_
_entity_poly.entity_id
_entity_poly.type
_entity_poly.pdbx_seq_one_letter_code
_entity_poly.pdbx_strand_id
1 'polypeptide(L)'
;MPVLKTLIALTMLNSPPAYVADARFSVAVWCTPTCSPESVDALRATLDEDFVVRRRLPWREASDARVAVEVLPADLYGRYPPEGLAVFGDTLTPDDIEQLNASQEVVVIGAAVPRRVDPVLRQQQVYRAALALAESQGGLLEDIDTRELYNRDAWRGLRVDALDKPIALWEQFTLLWNEDGDRVVTLGLRKFGLHEYVLHDVPASVTDDVLVTLVLIAATELEGGTPPTWMSISPQSVENQRVRLWLEEWQVFAGEPGAVQPGEGWASVRLTNIPAQEGDPEGPLLLVTAGEDYKNGAALAQLMDRLWGWAEEVPQAAPQPPTPPELLAEPPVEGPLAVPIDSGWSGGSKDPE
;
A
#
# COMPACT_ATOMS: atom_id res chain seq x y z
N MET A 1 -1.34 -1.38 17.00
CA MET A 1 -0.03 -2.05 16.77
C MET A 1 0.72 -1.67 15.48
N PRO A 2 0.10 -1.18 14.36
CA PRO A 2 0.89 -0.77 13.19
C PRO A 2 1.75 0.49 13.45
N VAL A 3 1.34 1.31 14.43
CA VAL A 3 1.96 2.61 14.74
C VAL A 3 3.48 2.53 14.95
N LEU A 4 4.04 1.47 15.53
CA LEU A 4 5.49 1.40 15.83
C LEU A 4 6.35 0.99 14.61
N LYS A 5 5.88 0.04 13.77
CA LYS A 5 6.50 -0.30 12.48
C LYS A 5 6.58 0.92 11.58
N THR A 6 5.43 1.59 11.48
CA THR A 6 5.24 2.87 10.82
C THR A 6 6.16 3.91 11.45
N LEU A 7 6.24 4.04 12.79
CA LEU A 7 7.13 4.99 13.48
C LEU A 7 8.63 4.74 13.22
N ILE A 8 9.05 3.49 13.04
CA ILE A 8 10.44 3.12 12.79
C ILE A 8 10.81 3.41 11.33
N ALA A 9 9.93 3.07 10.38
CA ALA A 9 10.04 3.58 9.02
C ALA A 9 10.04 5.13 9.01
N LEU A 10 9.21 5.78 9.83
CA LEU A 10 9.13 7.24 10.04
C LEU A 10 10.37 7.85 10.70
N THR A 11 11.05 7.15 11.62
CA THR A 11 12.30 7.68 12.20
C THR A 11 13.45 7.58 11.19
N MET A 12 13.35 6.68 10.21
CA MET A 12 14.18 6.70 9.01
C MET A 12 13.68 7.68 7.93
N LEU A 13 12.41 8.10 7.98
CA LEU A 13 11.69 8.92 6.98
C LEU A 13 10.84 10.02 7.67
N ASN A 14 11.38 11.22 7.93
CA ASN A 14 10.58 12.34 8.48
C ASN A 14 9.37 12.70 7.56
N SER A 15 8.25 13.23 8.10
CA SER A 15 6.89 13.38 7.48
C SER A 15 6.77 14.15 6.13
N PRO A 16 5.89 13.76 5.15
CA PRO A 16 5.76 14.09 3.67
C PRO A 16 5.43 15.54 3.23
N PRO A 17 6.00 16.09 2.12
CA PRO A 17 5.57 17.36 1.55
C PRO A 17 4.36 17.06 0.65
N ALA A 18 3.66 18.10 0.21
CA ALA A 18 2.51 17.97 -0.71
C ALA A 18 2.88 17.47 -2.13
N TYR A 19 4.09 16.94 -2.34
CA TYR A 19 4.60 16.51 -3.65
C TYR A 19 5.45 15.25 -3.50
N VAL A 20 5.09 14.20 -4.24
CA VAL A 20 5.90 12.98 -4.38
C VAL A 20 6.95 13.25 -5.47
N ALA A 21 8.15 13.68 -5.06
CA ALA A 21 9.22 14.01 -5.99
C ALA A 21 10.23 12.87 -6.21
N ASP A 22 10.30 11.92 -5.27
CA ASP A 22 11.20 10.76 -5.32
C ASP A 22 10.40 9.47 -5.18
N ALA A 23 10.84 8.44 -5.89
CA ALA A 23 10.46 7.06 -5.61
C ALA A 23 11.02 6.65 -4.25
N ARG A 24 10.19 6.05 -3.40
CA ARG A 24 10.57 5.58 -2.06
C ARG A 24 10.02 4.20 -1.82
N PHE A 25 10.86 3.30 -1.37
CA PHE A 25 10.48 1.93 -1.08
C PHE A 25 11.32 1.36 0.06
N SER A 26 10.76 0.40 0.78
CA SER A 26 11.41 -0.24 1.92
C SER A 26 11.18 -1.74 1.94
N VAL A 27 12.22 -2.48 2.32
CA VAL A 27 12.19 -3.94 2.47
C VAL A 27 12.66 -4.30 3.87
N ALA A 28 12.01 -5.26 4.51
CA ALA A 28 12.51 -5.89 5.71
C ALA A 28 12.98 -7.32 5.42
N VAL A 29 14.08 -7.74 6.04
CA VAL A 29 14.55 -9.12 6.05
C VAL A 29 14.53 -9.61 7.49
N TRP A 30 13.67 -10.58 7.77
CA TRP A 30 13.52 -11.21 9.07
C TRP A 30 14.55 -12.33 9.21
N CYS A 31 15.54 -12.19 10.10
CA CYS A 31 16.63 -13.15 10.24
C CYS A 31 16.29 -14.22 11.28
N THR A 32 16.64 -15.48 10.99
CA THR A 32 16.35 -16.60 11.89
C THR A 32 17.62 -17.18 12.51
N PRO A 33 17.87 -17.02 13.83
CA PRO A 33 17.19 -16.13 14.77
C PRO A 33 17.73 -14.68 14.76
N THR A 34 18.95 -14.46 14.30
CA THR A 34 19.65 -13.15 14.35
C THR A 34 20.43 -12.95 13.06
N CYS A 35 20.72 -11.70 12.71
CA CYS A 35 21.46 -11.39 11.48
C CYS A 35 22.97 -11.46 11.73
N SER A 36 23.69 -12.23 10.90
CA SER A 36 25.16 -12.22 10.92
C SER A 36 25.70 -10.82 10.57
N PRO A 37 26.56 -10.21 11.42
CA PRO A 37 27.17 -8.91 11.11
C PRO A 37 27.90 -8.90 9.76
N GLU A 38 28.58 -10.00 9.41
CA GLU A 38 29.29 -10.16 8.14
C GLU A 38 28.34 -10.07 6.94
N SER A 39 27.16 -10.70 7.04
CA SER A 39 26.17 -10.69 5.95
C SER A 39 25.50 -9.33 5.81
N VAL A 40 25.27 -8.62 6.91
CA VAL A 40 24.76 -7.23 6.88
C VAL A 40 25.80 -6.28 6.28
N ASP A 41 27.08 -6.46 6.59
CA ASP A 41 28.16 -5.65 6.00
C ASP A 41 28.34 -5.96 4.50
N ALA A 42 28.20 -7.22 4.09
CA ALA A 42 28.18 -7.60 2.67
C ALA A 42 26.98 -6.97 1.92
N LEU A 43 25.80 -6.93 2.53
CA LEU A 43 24.63 -6.22 1.99
C LEU A 43 24.94 -4.72 1.79
N ARG A 44 25.50 -4.05 2.80
CA ARG A 44 25.86 -2.63 2.70
C ARG A 44 26.89 -2.37 1.60
N ALA A 45 27.91 -3.21 1.51
CA ALA A 45 28.94 -3.09 0.47
C ALA A 45 28.33 -3.24 -0.93
N THR A 46 27.43 -4.21 -1.13
CA THR A 46 26.73 -4.42 -2.40
C THR A 46 25.90 -3.20 -2.79
N LEU A 47 25.20 -2.59 -1.83
CA LEU A 47 24.37 -1.42 -2.09
C LEU A 47 25.19 -0.13 -2.31
N ASP A 48 26.38 0.00 -1.74
CA ASP A 48 27.24 1.19 -1.88
C ASP A 48 27.80 1.36 -3.31
N GLU A 49 27.76 0.32 -4.14
CA GLU A 49 28.14 0.39 -5.55
C GLU A 49 27.18 1.30 -6.36
N ASP A 50 25.91 1.33 -5.96
CA ASP A 50 24.81 1.90 -6.72
C ASP A 50 24.07 3.04 -6.01
N PHE A 51 24.20 3.10 -4.69
CA PHE A 51 23.53 4.05 -3.81
C PHE A 51 24.54 4.76 -2.93
N VAL A 52 24.21 5.99 -2.55
CA VAL A 52 24.90 6.62 -1.43
C VAL A 52 24.33 6.05 -0.13
N VAL A 53 25.10 5.18 0.54
CA VAL A 53 24.68 4.59 1.81
C VAL A 53 24.66 5.65 2.92
N ARG A 54 23.52 5.76 3.59
CA ARG A 54 23.29 6.68 4.70
C ARG A 54 22.86 5.92 5.93
N ARG A 55 23.09 6.53 7.09
CA ARG A 55 22.57 6.00 8.36
C ARG A 55 21.07 6.23 8.49
N ARG A 56 20.54 7.30 7.90
CA ARG A 56 19.11 7.65 7.82
C ARG A 56 18.82 8.34 6.50
N LEU A 57 17.62 8.17 5.97
CA LEU A 57 17.21 8.84 4.74
C LEU A 57 16.63 10.22 5.06
N PRO A 58 17.17 11.30 4.48
CA PRO A 58 16.52 12.59 4.59
C PRO A 58 15.21 12.58 3.78
N TRP A 59 14.27 13.38 4.26
CA TRP A 59 12.96 13.52 3.64
C TRP A 59 12.93 14.40 2.39
N ARG A 60 13.83 15.38 2.33
CA ARG A 60 13.91 16.29 1.18
C ARG A 60 14.26 15.51 -0.07
N GLU A 61 13.81 16.03 -1.21
CA GLU A 61 14.23 15.59 -2.54
C GLU A 61 15.69 15.20 -2.53
N ALA A 62 15.91 13.93 -2.85
CA ALA A 62 17.24 13.41 -2.99
C ALA A 62 17.81 13.95 -4.30
N SER A 63 19.02 14.50 -4.24
CA SER A 63 19.76 14.81 -5.45
C SER A 63 20.23 13.52 -6.14
N ASP A 64 20.34 12.41 -5.41
CA ASP A 64 21.04 11.18 -5.73
C ASP A 64 20.27 9.99 -5.14
N ALA A 65 20.42 8.79 -5.71
CA ALA A 65 19.84 7.57 -5.13
C ALA A 65 20.54 7.26 -3.79
N ARG A 66 19.74 7.07 -2.74
CA ARG A 66 20.22 6.85 -1.37
C ARG A 66 19.57 5.62 -0.78
N VAL A 67 20.31 4.94 0.09
CA VAL A 67 19.83 3.77 0.82
C VAL A 67 20.23 3.86 2.29
N ALA A 68 19.41 3.35 3.19
CA ALA A 68 19.74 3.17 4.60
C ALA A 68 19.48 1.72 4.98
N VAL A 69 20.37 1.17 5.80
CA VAL A 69 20.30 -0.21 6.30
C VAL A 69 20.44 -0.21 7.82
N GLU A 70 19.36 -0.51 8.52
CA GLU A 70 19.35 -0.63 9.98
C GLU A 70 19.00 -2.06 10.41
N VAL A 71 19.61 -2.51 11.51
CA VAL A 71 19.27 -3.78 12.16
C VAL A 71 18.51 -3.44 13.43
N LEU A 72 17.34 -4.03 13.60
CA LEU A 72 16.42 -3.74 14.69
C LEU A 72 16.04 -5.02 15.42
N PRO A 73 15.88 -4.99 16.76
CA PRO A 73 15.22 -6.08 17.47
C PRO A 73 13.81 -6.31 16.91
N ALA A 74 13.42 -7.57 16.70
CA ALA A 74 12.12 -7.94 16.15
C ALA A 74 10.94 -7.41 16.99
N ASP A 75 11.08 -7.35 18.32
CA ASP A 75 10.06 -6.81 19.21
C ASP A 75 9.93 -5.28 19.10
N LEU A 76 11.04 -4.59 18.80
CA LEU A 76 11.03 -3.15 18.54
C LEU A 76 10.41 -2.87 17.17
N TYR A 77 10.79 -3.63 16.13
CA TYR A 77 10.19 -3.54 14.82
C TYR A 77 8.68 -3.79 14.88
N GLY A 78 8.28 -4.84 15.60
CA GLY A 78 6.89 -5.22 15.84
C GLY A 78 6.55 -6.53 15.16
N ARG A 79 5.98 -7.48 15.90
CA ARG A 79 5.58 -8.79 15.37
C ARG A 79 4.23 -8.70 14.65
N TYR A 80 4.02 -9.61 13.70
CA TYR A 80 2.74 -9.76 13.04
C TYR A 80 1.78 -10.53 13.94
N PRO A 81 0.58 -10.00 14.20
CA PRO A 81 -0.45 -10.78 14.85
C PRO A 81 -1.04 -11.81 13.86
N PRO A 82 -1.68 -12.89 14.33
CA PRO A 82 -2.21 -13.95 13.47
C PRO A 82 -3.16 -13.44 12.38
N GLU A 83 -4.04 -12.48 12.71
CA GLU A 83 -4.96 -11.87 11.75
C GLU A 83 -4.23 -11.11 10.64
N GLY A 84 -3.07 -10.51 10.94
CA GLY A 84 -2.24 -9.84 9.94
C GLY A 84 -1.58 -10.84 9.00
N LEU A 85 -1.17 -12.01 9.48
CA LEU A 85 -0.59 -13.07 8.65
C LEU A 85 -1.62 -13.70 7.71
N ALA A 86 -2.89 -13.77 8.11
CA ALA A 86 -3.96 -14.26 7.24
C ALA A 86 -4.19 -13.38 6.01
N VAL A 87 -3.88 -12.07 6.12
CA VAL A 87 -4.06 -11.10 5.03
C VAL A 87 -2.76 -10.90 4.24
N PHE A 88 -1.64 -10.72 4.94
CA PHE A 88 -0.37 -10.31 4.33
C PHE A 88 0.63 -11.45 4.16
N GLY A 89 0.33 -12.65 4.66
CA GLY A 89 1.23 -13.80 4.67
C GLY A 89 0.77 -14.96 3.79
N ASP A 90 -0.01 -14.71 2.73
CA ASP A 90 -0.61 -15.76 1.88
C ASP A 90 0.43 -16.71 1.25
N THR A 91 1.67 -16.23 1.09
CA THR A 91 2.77 -17.04 0.55
C THR A 91 3.53 -17.85 1.61
N LEU A 92 3.20 -17.71 2.90
CA LEU A 92 3.93 -18.35 3.98
C LEU A 92 3.39 -19.74 4.30
N THR A 93 4.31 -20.69 4.46
CA THR A 93 4.00 -22.01 5.02
C THR A 93 3.98 -21.98 6.55
N PRO A 94 3.43 -23.02 7.22
CA PRO A 94 3.54 -23.13 8.68
C PRO A 94 4.99 -23.02 9.20
N ASP A 95 5.94 -23.65 8.51
CA ASP A 95 7.37 -23.60 8.86
C ASP A 95 7.95 -22.18 8.71
N ASP A 96 7.46 -21.40 7.74
CA ASP A 96 7.84 -19.99 7.59
C ASP A 96 7.30 -19.16 8.76
N ILE A 97 6.05 -19.39 9.18
CA ILE A 97 5.46 -18.70 10.34
C ILE A 97 6.24 -19.02 11.62
N GLU A 98 6.70 -20.26 11.80
CA GLU A 98 7.58 -20.62 12.92
C GLU A 98 8.92 -19.87 12.87
N GLN A 99 9.55 -19.76 11.69
CA GLN A 99 10.78 -18.98 11.49
C GLN A 99 10.58 -17.49 11.77
N LEU A 100 9.47 -16.91 11.29
CA LEU A 100 9.10 -15.52 11.57
C LEU A 100 8.96 -15.28 13.09
N ASN A 101 8.31 -16.20 13.79
CA ASN A 101 8.14 -16.13 15.24
C ASN A 101 9.47 -16.33 15.99
N ALA A 102 10.38 -17.14 15.46
CA ALA A 102 11.71 -17.34 16.02
C ALA A 102 12.69 -16.18 15.76
N SER A 103 12.37 -15.27 14.83
CA SER A 103 13.21 -14.12 14.50
C SER A 103 13.36 -13.18 15.70
N GLN A 104 14.59 -12.76 15.98
CA GLN A 104 14.98 -11.82 17.03
C GLN A 104 15.45 -10.48 16.44
N GLU A 105 15.83 -10.46 15.17
CA GLU A 105 16.30 -9.26 14.48
C GLU A 105 15.68 -9.14 13.08
N VAL A 106 15.51 -7.90 12.65
CA VAL A 106 15.02 -7.53 11.32
C VAL A 106 16.00 -6.52 10.73
N VAL A 107 16.45 -6.77 9.51
CA VAL A 107 17.21 -5.80 8.72
C VAL A 107 16.23 -5.00 7.87
N VAL A 108 16.14 -3.70 8.11
CA VAL A 108 15.28 -2.79 7.33
C VAL A 108 16.16 -2.02 6.35
N ILE A 109 15.79 -2.10 5.08
CA ILE A 109 16.43 -1.43 3.96
C ILE A 109 15.45 -0.40 3.41
N GLY A 110 15.72 0.88 3.62
CA GLY A 110 14.94 1.97 3.02
C GLY A 110 15.72 2.59 1.86
N ALA A 111 15.03 2.91 0.76
CA ALA A 111 15.61 3.61 -0.39
C ALA A 111 14.82 4.87 -0.76
N ALA A 112 15.54 5.88 -1.24
CA ALA A 112 14.99 7.07 -1.87
C ALA A 112 15.70 7.31 -3.20
N VAL A 113 14.94 7.33 -4.29
CA VAL A 113 15.45 7.39 -5.66
C VAL A 113 14.81 8.58 -6.37
N PRO A 114 15.60 9.57 -6.80
CA PRO A 114 15.07 10.71 -7.53
C PRO A 114 14.48 10.27 -8.88
N ARG A 115 13.36 10.85 -9.34
CA ARG A 115 12.71 10.45 -10.62
C ARG A 115 13.60 10.55 -11.86
N ARG A 116 14.69 11.34 -11.80
CA ARG A 116 15.69 11.45 -12.88
C ARG A 116 16.59 10.20 -13.02
N VAL A 117 16.58 9.33 -12.02
CA VAL A 117 17.23 8.02 -12.00
C VAL A 117 16.12 6.99 -12.19
N ASP A 118 16.39 5.91 -12.91
CA ASP A 118 15.43 4.82 -13.10
C ASP A 118 15.06 4.18 -11.75
N PRO A 119 13.85 4.40 -11.22
CA PRO A 119 13.46 3.87 -9.90
C PRO A 119 13.27 2.35 -9.93
N VAL A 120 12.86 1.79 -11.08
CA VAL A 120 12.63 0.35 -11.25
C VAL A 120 13.94 -0.40 -11.15
N LEU A 121 14.98 0.08 -11.86
CA LEU A 121 16.31 -0.53 -11.78
C LEU A 121 16.87 -0.49 -10.34
N ARG A 122 16.72 0.64 -9.65
CA ARG A 122 17.17 0.76 -8.25
C ARG A 122 16.39 -0.16 -7.31
N GLN A 123 15.08 -0.27 -7.50
CA GLN A 123 14.24 -1.20 -6.75
C GLN A 123 14.69 -2.65 -6.95
N GLN A 124 14.94 -3.07 -8.20
CA GLN A 124 15.47 -4.40 -8.51
C GLN A 124 16.78 -4.69 -7.76
N GLN A 125 17.71 -3.74 -7.72
CA GLN A 125 19.00 -3.91 -7.03
C GLN A 125 18.81 -4.14 -5.53
N VAL A 126 17.96 -3.34 -4.87
CA VAL A 126 17.63 -3.54 -3.45
C VAL A 126 16.94 -4.88 -3.22
N TYR A 127 15.99 -5.25 -4.08
CA TYR A 127 15.24 -6.50 -3.93
C TYR A 127 16.12 -7.74 -4.10
N ARG A 128 17.07 -7.71 -5.05
CA ARG A 128 18.08 -8.78 -5.22
C ARG A 128 19.03 -8.85 -4.04
N ALA A 129 19.48 -7.71 -3.52
CA ALA A 129 20.37 -7.68 -2.36
C ALA A 129 19.67 -8.16 -1.07
N ALA A 130 18.40 -7.79 -0.87
CA ALA A 130 17.57 -8.29 0.22
C ALA A 130 17.35 -9.81 0.12
N LEU A 131 17.06 -10.32 -1.09
CA LEU A 131 16.92 -11.75 -1.33
C LEU A 131 18.20 -12.50 -1.00
N ALA A 132 19.36 -12.02 -1.46
CA ALA A 132 20.65 -12.63 -1.15
C ALA A 132 20.93 -12.67 0.37
N LEU A 133 20.57 -11.62 1.10
CA LEU A 133 20.66 -11.62 2.56
C LEU A 133 19.74 -12.70 3.16
N ALA A 134 18.46 -12.73 2.78
CA ALA A 134 17.49 -13.70 3.26
C ALA A 134 17.92 -15.15 2.96
N GLU A 135 18.48 -15.41 1.78
CA GLU A 135 19.05 -16.69 1.40
C GLU A 135 20.18 -17.12 2.33
N SER A 136 21.09 -16.19 2.65
CA SER A 136 22.24 -16.47 3.53
C SER A 136 21.86 -16.70 5.00
N GLN A 137 20.78 -16.09 5.48
CA GLN A 137 20.37 -16.13 6.89
C GLN A 137 19.20 -17.09 7.17
N GLY A 138 18.61 -17.72 6.16
CA GLY A 138 17.36 -18.47 6.33
C GLY A 138 16.21 -17.57 6.78
N GLY A 139 16.10 -16.39 6.16
CA GLY A 139 15.14 -15.36 6.53
C GLY A 139 13.95 -15.25 5.58
N LEU A 140 12.95 -14.50 6.02
CA LEU A 140 11.79 -14.08 5.22
C LEU A 140 11.92 -12.63 4.80
N LEU A 141 11.18 -12.25 3.76
CA LEU A 141 11.17 -10.89 3.23
C LEU A 141 9.83 -10.22 3.44
N GLU A 142 9.84 -8.93 3.71
CA GLU A 142 8.66 -8.09 3.85
C GLU A 142 8.77 -6.93 2.87
N ASP A 143 7.78 -6.76 2.01
CA ASP A 143 7.58 -5.53 1.26
C ASP A 143 6.84 -4.56 2.17
N ILE A 144 7.56 -3.65 2.82
CA ILE A 144 6.99 -2.76 3.84
C ILE A 144 5.92 -1.84 3.23
N ASP A 145 6.06 -1.51 1.94
CA ASP A 145 5.15 -0.62 1.24
C ASP A 145 3.80 -1.28 0.95
N THR A 146 3.77 -2.59 0.69
CA THR A 146 2.54 -3.37 0.50
C THR A 146 2.09 -4.12 1.75
N ARG A 147 2.95 -4.17 2.77
CA ARG A 147 2.83 -4.91 4.05
C ARG A 147 2.91 -6.42 3.92
N GLU A 148 3.13 -6.92 2.71
CA GLU A 148 3.13 -8.34 2.38
C GLU A 148 4.44 -9.03 2.78
N LEU A 149 4.30 -10.23 3.32
CA LEU A 149 5.38 -11.13 3.69
C LEU A 149 5.55 -12.21 2.64
N TYR A 150 6.81 -12.54 2.39
CA TYR A 150 7.23 -13.48 1.38
C TYR A 150 8.23 -14.47 1.92
N ASN A 151 8.01 -15.74 1.58
CA ASN A 151 9.12 -16.69 1.52
C ASN A 151 10.05 -16.31 0.35
N ARG A 152 11.27 -16.86 0.34
CA ARG A 152 12.31 -16.50 -0.64
C ARG A 152 11.92 -16.79 -2.09
N ASP A 153 11.24 -17.90 -2.34
CA ASP A 153 10.84 -18.28 -3.70
C ASP A 153 9.72 -17.38 -4.23
N ALA A 154 8.75 -17.05 -3.37
CA ALA A 154 7.69 -16.10 -3.68
C ALA A 154 8.26 -14.70 -3.94
N TRP A 155 9.19 -14.22 -3.11
CA TRP A 155 9.87 -12.94 -3.34
C TRP A 155 10.63 -12.93 -4.67
N ARG A 156 11.36 -14.01 -4.98
CA ARG A 156 12.09 -14.12 -6.25
C ARG A 156 11.12 -13.99 -7.43
N GLY A 157 10.05 -14.77 -7.45
CA GLY A 157 9.09 -14.76 -8.55
C GLY A 157 8.27 -13.48 -8.68
N LEU A 158 7.75 -12.96 -7.56
CA LEU A 158 6.77 -11.87 -7.52
C LEU A 158 7.39 -10.47 -7.40
N ARG A 159 8.61 -10.36 -6.85
CA ARG A 159 9.28 -9.07 -6.63
C ARG A 159 10.54 -8.89 -7.45
N VAL A 160 11.38 -9.92 -7.60
CA VAL A 160 12.63 -9.80 -8.37
C VAL A 160 12.39 -10.03 -9.86
N ASP A 161 11.94 -11.22 -10.23
CA ASP A 161 11.79 -11.64 -11.63
C ASP A 161 10.63 -10.91 -12.31
N ALA A 162 9.60 -10.55 -11.53
CA ALA A 162 8.48 -9.70 -11.96
C ALA A 162 8.94 -8.37 -12.55
N LEU A 163 9.96 -7.71 -11.96
CA LEU A 163 10.44 -6.42 -12.44
C LEU A 163 11.22 -6.52 -13.76
N ASP A 164 11.74 -7.70 -14.11
CA ASP A 164 12.31 -7.94 -15.44
C ASP A 164 11.20 -8.12 -16.49
N LYS A 165 9.96 -8.37 -16.02
CA LYS A 165 8.78 -8.36 -16.87
C LYS A 165 8.25 -6.94 -17.05
N PRO A 166 7.77 -6.63 -18.25
CA PRO A 166 7.27 -5.31 -18.56
C PRO A 166 5.92 -4.88 -17.97
N ILE A 167 5.14 -5.83 -17.43
CA ILE A 167 3.81 -5.58 -16.86
C ILE A 167 3.91 -5.49 -15.33
N ALA A 168 5.11 -5.27 -14.79
CA ALA A 168 5.39 -5.39 -13.35
C ALA A 168 4.55 -4.51 -12.45
N LEU A 169 3.95 -3.40 -12.93
CA LEU A 169 3.34 -2.42 -12.03
C LEU A 169 2.26 -3.03 -11.12
N TRP A 170 1.34 -3.84 -11.66
CA TRP A 170 0.28 -4.46 -10.83
C TRP A 170 0.82 -5.52 -9.88
N GLU A 171 1.93 -6.18 -10.20
CA GLU A 171 2.62 -7.13 -9.31
C GLU A 171 3.43 -6.41 -8.22
N GLN A 172 3.42 -5.07 -8.17
CA GLN A 172 4.27 -4.28 -7.27
C GLN A 172 3.47 -3.40 -6.32
N PHE A 173 2.14 -3.37 -6.41
CA PHE A 173 1.29 -2.75 -5.39
C PHE A 173 0.15 -3.72 -5.07
N THR A 174 -0.54 -3.45 -3.97
CA THR A 174 -1.73 -4.21 -3.58
C THR A 174 -2.90 -3.28 -3.29
N LEU A 175 -4.10 -3.84 -3.22
CA LEU A 175 -5.33 -3.12 -2.86
C LEU A 175 -5.68 -3.45 -1.41
N LEU A 176 -5.68 -2.44 -0.55
CA LEU A 176 -6.15 -2.54 0.82
C LEU A 176 -7.61 -2.11 0.90
N TRP A 177 -8.46 -3.04 1.31
CA TRP A 177 -9.86 -2.78 1.60
C TRP A 177 -10.03 -2.42 3.07
N ASN A 178 -10.92 -1.47 3.37
CA ASN A 178 -11.36 -1.27 4.75
C ASN A 178 -12.24 -2.43 5.23
N GLU A 179 -12.54 -2.46 6.52
CA GLU A 179 -13.34 -3.52 7.14
C GLU A 179 -14.76 -3.61 6.55
N ASP A 180 -15.35 -2.48 6.16
CA ASP A 180 -16.68 -2.41 5.54
C ASP A 180 -16.69 -2.85 4.07
N GLY A 181 -15.51 -2.97 3.44
CA GLY A 181 -15.34 -3.40 2.06
C GLY A 181 -15.83 -2.40 1.02
N ASP A 182 -16.07 -1.14 1.38
CA ASP A 182 -16.57 -0.08 0.50
C ASP A 182 -15.47 0.92 0.10
N ARG A 183 -14.30 0.87 0.74
CA ARG A 183 -13.16 1.73 0.46
C ARG A 183 -11.96 0.90 0.11
N VAL A 184 -11.30 1.27 -0.97
CA VAL A 184 -10.07 0.64 -1.44
C VAL A 184 -8.95 1.67 -1.55
N VAL A 185 -7.76 1.28 -1.13
CA VAL A 185 -6.55 2.11 -1.15
C VAL A 185 -5.43 1.33 -1.80
N THR A 186 -4.69 1.93 -2.72
CA THR A 186 -3.46 1.31 -3.22
C THR A 186 -2.37 1.37 -2.17
N LEU A 187 -1.56 0.32 -2.10
CA LEU A 187 -0.35 0.27 -1.29
C LEU A 187 0.83 -0.11 -2.18
N GLY A 188 1.82 0.76 -2.34
CA GLY A 188 3.08 0.45 -3.02
C GLY A 188 3.35 1.26 -4.29
N LEU A 189 2.45 2.16 -4.71
CA LEU A 189 2.70 3.04 -5.85
C LEU A 189 3.82 4.05 -5.58
N ARG A 190 4.04 4.41 -4.31
CA ARG A 190 5.15 5.29 -3.92
C ARG A 190 6.54 4.75 -4.29
N LYS A 191 6.67 3.43 -4.50
CA LYS A 191 7.90 2.78 -4.97
C LYS A 191 8.33 3.28 -6.35
N PHE A 192 7.40 3.84 -7.12
CA PHE A 192 7.62 4.43 -8.44
C PHE A 192 7.58 5.97 -8.43
N GLY A 193 7.45 6.58 -7.25
CA GLY A 193 7.28 8.03 -7.10
C GLY A 193 5.90 8.51 -7.53
N LEU A 194 4.90 7.63 -7.44
CA LEU A 194 3.50 7.93 -7.72
C LEU A 194 2.72 8.15 -6.41
N HIS A 195 1.55 8.75 -6.53
CA HIS A 195 0.61 8.86 -5.41
C HIS A 195 -0.09 7.53 -5.15
N GLU A 196 -0.49 7.32 -3.90
CA GLU A 196 -1.45 6.28 -3.57
C GLU A 196 -2.86 6.79 -3.86
N TYR A 197 -3.69 5.92 -4.42
CA TYR A 197 -5.06 6.24 -4.82
C TYR A 197 -6.06 5.65 -3.85
N VAL A 198 -7.16 6.36 -3.66
CA VAL A 198 -8.30 5.93 -2.85
C VAL A 198 -9.54 5.96 -3.71
N LEU A 199 -10.36 4.91 -3.63
CA LEU A 199 -11.74 4.92 -4.11
C LEU A 199 -12.70 4.60 -2.97
N HIS A 200 -13.91 5.13 -3.08
CA HIS A 200 -15.02 4.87 -2.17
C HIS A 200 -16.17 4.21 -2.92
N ASP A 201 -17.10 3.63 -2.16
CA ASP A 201 -18.30 2.94 -2.63
C ASP A 201 -18.00 1.84 -3.65
N VAL A 202 -16.92 1.08 -3.44
CA VAL A 202 -16.47 0.04 -4.37
C VAL A 202 -17.12 -1.30 -4.02
N PRO A 203 -17.93 -1.90 -4.90
CA PRO A 203 -18.42 -3.26 -4.68
C PRO A 203 -17.27 -4.27 -4.73
N ALA A 204 -17.22 -5.22 -3.79
CA ALA A 204 -16.20 -6.27 -3.81
C ALA A 204 -16.21 -7.12 -5.11
N SER A 205 -17.36 -7.21 -5.80
CA SER A 205 -17.51 -7.95 -7.06
C SER A 205 -16.73 -7.36 -8.24
N VAL A 206 -16.29 -6.10 -8.16
CA VAL A 206 -15.62 -5.40 -9.27
C VAL A 206 -14.13 -5.15 -9.01
N THR A 207 -13.52 -5.96 -8.14
CA THR A 207 -12.14 -5.78 -7.67
C THR A 207 -11.13 -5.76 -8.83
N ASP A 208 -11.27 -6.65 -9.81
CA ASP A 208 -10.32 -6.77 -10.91
C ASP A 208 -10.36 -5.53 -11.84
N ASP A 209 -11.54 -4.98 -12.10
CA ASP A 209 -11.72 -3.80 -12.97
C ASP A 209 -11.25 -2.52 -12.29
N VAL A 210 -11.44 -2.45 -10.98
CA VAL A 210 -10.86 -1.41 -10.14
C VAL A 210 -9.35 -1.48 -10.20
N LEU A 211 -8.76 -2.67 -10.07
CA LEU A 211 -7.32 -2.86 -10.20
C LEU A 211 -6.82 -2.37 -11.57
N VAL A 212 -7.45 -2.82 -12.66
CA VAL A 212 -7.04 -2.44 -14.02
C VAL A 212 -7.17 -0.94 -14.25
N THR A 213 -8.22 -0.31 -13.72
CA THR A 213 -8.41 1.14 -13.80
C THR A 213 -7.34 1.89 -13.03
N LEU A 214 -6.99 1.42 -11.83
CA LEU A 214 -5.92 2.01 -11.02
C LEU A 214 -4.55 1.86 -11.70
N VAL A 215 -4.29 0.72 -12.36
CA VAL A 215 -3.10 0.54 -13.20
C VAL A 215 -3.06 1.55 -14.34
N LEU A 216 -4.20 1.77 -15.02
CA LEU A 216 -4.29 2.77 -16.10
C LEU A 216 -4.01 4.20 -15.59
N ILE A 217 -4.56 4.58 -14.43
CA ILE A 217 -4.29 5.89 -13.80
C ILE A 217 -2.80 6.00 -13.45
N ALA A 218 -2.23 4.99 -12.80
CA ALA A 218 -0.82 4.97 -12.41
C ALA A 218 0.12 5.06 -13.62
N ALA A 219 -0.18 4.33 -14.70
CA ALA A 219 0.59 4.40 -15.95
C ALA A 219 0.50 5.79 -16.59
N THR A 220 -0.69 6.38 -16.61
CA THR A 220 -0.90 7.74 -17.15
C THR A 220 -0.14 8.79 -16.33
N GLU A 221 -0.11 8.68 -15.00
CA GLU A 221 0.69 9.57 -14.13
C GLU A 221 2.19 9.36 -14.34
N LEU A 222 2.63 8.10 -14.43
CA LEU A 222 4.04 7.78 -14.61
C LEU A 222 4.61 8.41 -15.89
N GLU A 223 3.83 8.38 -16.98
CA GLU A 223 4.20 8.93 -18.29
C GLU A 223 3.94 10.45 -18.40
N GLY A 224 2.85 10.94 -17.80
CA GLY A 224 2.43 12.34 -17.88
C GLY A 224 3.09 13.28 -16.85
N GLY A 225 3.73 12.75 -15.81
CA GLY A 225 4.34 13.55 -14.74
C GLY A 225 3.39 13.78 -13.56
N THR A 226 3.46 14.96 -12.93
CA THR A 226 2.57 15.24 -11.78
C THR A 226 1.12 15.26 -12.23
N PRO A 227 0.22 14.53 -11.55
CA PRO A 227 -1.17 14.47 -11.95
C PRO A 227 -1.81 15.86 -11.80
N PRO A 228 -2.43 16.41 -12.86
CA PRO A 228 -3.35 17.53 -12.70
C PRO A 228 -4.56 17.12 -11.85
N THR A 229 -5.33 18.09 -11.34
CA THR A 229 -6.62 17.82 -10.68
C THR A 229 -7.58 17.03 -11.57
N TRP A 230 -7.48 17.20 -12.88
CA TRP A 230 -8.26 16.50 -13.91
C TRP A 230 -7.34 15.77 -14.86
N MET A 231 -7.49 14.46 -14.95
CA MET A 231 -6.70 13.60 -15.84
C MET A 231 -7.62 12.87 -16.81
N SER A 232 -7.31 12.95 -18.10
CA SER A 232 -7.91 12.06 -19.10
C SER A 232 -7.12 10.76 -19.12
N ILE A 233 -7.80 9.64 -18.98
CA ILE A 233 -7.22 8.30 -19.03
C ILE A 233 -7.79 7.52 -20.19
N SER A 234 -6.94 6.77 -20.89
CA SER A 234 -7.31 5.93 -22.02
C SER A 234 -6.23 4.86 -22.21
N PRO A 235 -6.58 3.57 -22.37
CA PRO A 235 -5.59 2.53 -22.67
C PRO A 235 -4.74 2.87 -23.90
N GLN A 236 -5.33 3.51 -24.91
CA GLN A 236 -4.64 3.88 -26.15
C GLN A 236 -3.62 5.01 -25.97
N SER A 237 -3.76 5.83 -24.93
CA SER A 237 -2.81 6.92 -24.65
C SER A 237 -1.56 6.47 -23.89
N VAL A 238 -1.53 5.24 -23.38
CA VAL A 238 -0.37 4.70 -22.67
C VAL A 238 0.77 4.46 -23.68
N GLU A 239 1.89 5.15 -23.48
CA GLU A 239 3.08 5.07 -24.34
C GLU A 239 3.83 3.76 -24.16
N ASN A 240 3.87 3.22 -22.94
CA ASN A 240 4.43 1.91 -22.67
C ASN A 240 3.60 0.84 -23.37
N GLN A 241 4.08 0.44 -24.55
CA GLN A 241 3.42 -0.53 -25.43
C GLN A 241 2.98 -1.79 -24.70
N ARG A 242 3.72 -2.22 -23.69
CA ARG A 242 3.47 -3.49 -23.02
C ARG A 242 2.38 -3.38 -21.94
N VAL A 243 2.35 -2.27 -21.20
CA VAL A 243 1.20 -1.92 -20.35
C VAL A 243 -0.05 -1.75 -21.22
N ARG A 244 0.07 -1.03 -22.35
CA ARG A 244 -1.03 -0.88 -23.31
C ARG A 244 -1.55 -2.23 -23.82
N LEU A 245 -0.68 -3.14 -24.26
CA LEU A 245 -1.09 -4.46 -24.73
C LEU A 245 -1.79 -5.28 -23.64
N TRP A 246 -1.34 -5.20 -22.38
CA TRP A 246 -2.02 -5.85 -21.26
C TRP A 246 -3.41 -5.26 -21.00
N LEU A 247 -3.55 -3.93 -21.05
CA LEU A 247 -4.85 -3.26 -20.95
C LEU A 247 -5.77 -3.62 -22.12
N GLU A 248 -5.23 -3.74 -23.34
CA GLU A 248 -5.97 -4.19 -24.52
C GLU A 248 -6.41 -5.65 -24.40
N GLU A 249 -5.57 -6.54 -23.87
CA GLU A 249 -5.93 -7.93 -23.57
C GLU A 249 -7.07 -8.00 -22.55
N TRP A 250 -7.04 -7.14 -21.53
CA TRP A 250 -8.14 -7.00 -20.57
C TRP A 250 -9.44 -6.53 -21.23
N GLN A 251 -9.35 -5.55 -22.14
CA GLN A 251 -10.52 -5.12 -22.95
C GLN A 251 -11.11 -6.26 -23.78
N VAL A 252 -10.27 -7.13 -24.31
CA VAL A 252 -10.72 -8.30 -25.08
C VAL A 252 -11.36 -9.35 -24.17
N PHE A 253 -10.80 -9.59 -22.98
CA PHE A 253 -11.37 -10.51 -21.99
C PHE A 253 -12.74 -10.04 -21.49
N ALA A 254 -12.89 -8.72 -21.26
CA ALA A 254 -14.18 -8.10 -20.99
C ALA A 254 -15.20 -8.22 -22.15
N GLY A 255 -14.74 -8.59 -23.36
CA GLY A 255 -15.51 -8.67 -24.60
C GLY A 255 -15.94 -10.08 -25.06
N GLU A 256 -15.78 -11.13 -24.25
CA GLU A 256 -16.19 -12.50 -24.61
C GLU A 256 -17.70 -12.65 -24.92
N PRO A 257 -18.15 -13.67 -25.69
CA PRO A 257 -19.47 -13.70 -26.33
C PRO A 257 -20.65 -13.61 -25.35
N GLY A 258 -21.29 -12.44 -25.31
CA GLY A 258 -22.30 -12.06 -24.32
C GLY A 258 -22.00 -10.71 -23.66
N ALA A 259 -20.76 -10.22 -23.81
CA ALA A 259 -20.29 -8.94 -23.33
C ALA A 259 -21.02 -7.75 -23.94
N VAL A 260 -21.22 -6.77 -23.08
CA VAL A 260 -21.80 -5.46 -23.31
C VAL A 260 -21.03 -4.70 -24.41
N GLN A 261 -21.65 -3.70 -25.04
CA GLN A 261 -20.99 -2.86 -26.04
C GLN A 261 -19.63 -2.33 -25.50
N PRO A 262 -18.58 -2.28 -26.34
CA PRO A 262 -17.30 -1.73 -25.90
C PRO A 262 -17.51 -0.32 -25.37
N GLY A 263 -16.88 -0.01 -24.24
CA GLY A 263 -16.88 1.33 -23.66
C GLY A 263 -16.32 2.35 -24.66
N GLU A 264 -16.45 3.63 -24.32
CA GLU A 264 -15.86 4.72 -25.10
C GLU A 264 -14.33 4.61 -25.23
N GLY A 265 -13.67 3.85 -24.34
CA GLY A 265 -12.22 3.62 -24.34
C GLY A 265 -11.42 4.78 -23.74
N TRP A 266 -12.11 5.73 -23.11
CA TRP A 266 -11.51 6.85 -22.38
C TRP A 266 -12.44 7.34 -21.28
N ALA A 267 -11.87 7.99 -20.26
CA ALA A 267 -12.61 8.67 -19.22
C ALA A 267 -11.84 9.86 -18.65
N SER A 268 -12.54 10.77 -17.96
CA SER A 268 -11.93 11.86 -17.19
C SER A 268 -12.08 11.57 -15.70
N VAL A 269 -10.95 11.54 -14.98
CA VAL A 269 -10.91 11.36 -13.53
C VAL A 269 -10.46 12.63 -12.85
N ARG A 270 -11.08 12.92 -11.71
CA ARG A 270 -10.63 13.93 -10.77
C ARG A 270 -9.75 13.27 -9.72
N LEU A 271 -8.65 13.93 -9.39
CA LEU A 271 -7.75 13.52 -8.32
C LEU A 271 -7.76 14.60 -7.24
N THR A 272 -8.22 14.24 -6.05
CA THR A 272 -8.37 15.18 -4.92
C THR A 272 -7.57 14.70 -3.72
N ASN A 273 -6.70 15.55 -3.17
CA ASN A 273 -6.00 15.23 -1.93
C ASN A 273 -6.99 15.02 -0.79
N ILE A 274 -6.84 13.91 -0.07
CA ILE A 274 -7.61 13.61 1.13
C ILE A 274 -6.67 13.32 2.31
N PRO A 275 -7.11 13.56 3.56
CA PRO A 275 -6.35 13.15 4.72
C PRO A 275 -6.28 11.61 4.80
N ALA A 276 -5.13 11.10 5.26
CA ALA A 276 -4.97 9.69 5.59
C ALA A 276 -5.86 9.30 6.78
N GLN A 277 -6.41 8.09 6.72
CA GLN A 277 -7.15 7.41 7.77
C GLN A 277 -6.27 6.37 8.47
N GLU A 278 -6.77 5.80 9.57
CA GLU A 278 -6.06 4.70 10.23
C GLU A 278 -5.87 3.52 9.27
N GLY A 279 -4.64 3.01 9.18
CA GLY A 279 -4.31 1.92 8.29
C GLY A 279 -3.96 2.33 6.87
N ASP A 280 -4.07 3.60 6.49
CA ASP A 280 -3.61 4.08 5.18
C ASP A 280 -2.08 4.06 5.04
N PRO A 281 -1.55 4.07 3.80
CA PRO A 281 -0.14 4.31 3.60
C PRO A 281 0.22 5.74 4.00
N GLU A 282 1.47 5.94 4.40
CA GLU A 282 1.98 7.28 4.65
C GLU A 282 2.16 8.05 3.33
N GLY A 283 1.75 9.31 3.31
CA GLY A 283 1.93 10.18 2.16
C GLY A 283 0.67 10.93 1.80
N PRO A 284 0.73 11.77 0.76
CA PRO A 284 -0.47 12.31 0.13
C PRO A 284 -1.26 11.18 -0.52
N LEU A 285 -2.56 11.13 -0.22
CA LEU A 285 -3.51 10.22 -0.86
C LEU A 285 -4.38 11.01 -1.85
N LEU A 286 -4.63 10.43 -3.02
CA LEU A 286 -5.52 11.01 -4.02
C LEU A 286 -6.81 10.21 -4.10
N LEU A 287 -7.92 10.82 -3.69
CA LEU A 287 -9.25 10.30 -3.98
C LEU A 287 -9.52 10.41 -5.49
N VAL A 288 -9.85 9.27 -6.09
CA VAL A 288 -10.25 9.16 -7.49
C VAL A 288 -11.77 9.27 -7.58
N THR A 289 -12.26 10.25 -8.35
CA THR A 289 -13.69 10.37 -8.68
C THR A 289 -13.88 10.55 -10.18
N ALA A 290 -14.95 10.03 -10.76
CA ALA A 290 -15.28 10.29 -12.16
C ALA A 290 -15.80 11.72 -12.36
N GLY A 291 -15.27 12.50 -13.31
CA GLY A 291 -15.81 13.74 -13.90
C GLY A 291 -16.39 14.88 -13.01
N GLU A 292 -16.68 16.04 -13.61
CA GLU A 292 -17.17 17.25 -12.89
C GLU A 292 -18.60 17.13 -12.35
N ASP A 293 -19.40 16.22 -12.92
CA ASP A 293 -20.86 16.16 -12.72
C ASP A 293 -21.36 14.98 -11.86
N TYR A 294 -20.46 14.16 -11.31
CA TYR A 294 -20.84 12.86 -10.74
C TYR A 294 -20.99 12.94 -9.20
N LYS A 295 -22.20 12.69 -8.69
CA LYS A 295 -22.50 12.61 -7.25
C LYS A 295 -22.59 11.14 -6.81
N ASN A 296 -21.72 10.73 -5.86
CA ASN A 296 -21.73 9.51 -5.00
C ASN A 296 -21.93 8.14 -5.70
N GLY A 297 -21.20 7.08 -5.28
CA GLY A 297 -21.41 5.65 -5.62
C GLY A 297 -21.43 5.25 -7.11
N ALA A 298 -22.37 5.80 -7.88
CA ALA A 298 -22.55 5.59 -9.31
C ALA A 298 -21.37 6.09 -10.16
N ALA A 299 -20.46 6.87 -9.58
CA ALA A 299 -19.30 7.42 -10.28
C ALA A 299 -18.31 6.32 -10.72
N LEU A 300 -18.08 5.29 -9.90
CA LEU A 300 -17.17 4.20 -10.27
C LEU A 300 -17.77 3.31 -11.35
N ALA A 301 -19.03 2.89 -11.19
CA ALA A 301 -19.72 2.08 -12.20
C ALA A 301 -19.74 2.80 -13.56
N GLN A 302 -20.01 4.11 -13.59
CA GLN A 302 -19.95 4.90 -14.82
C GLN A 302 -18.53 5.07 -15.37
N LEU A 303 -17.52 5.16 -14.50
CA LEU A 303 -16.11 5.15 -14.93
C LEU A 303 -15.78 3.82 -15.63
N MET A 304 -16.17 2.69 -15.03
CA MET A 304 -15.97 1.35 -15.59
C MET A 304 -16.75 1.18 -16.89
N ASP A 305 -18.01 1.62 -16.94
CA ASP A 305 -18.84 1.56 -18.15
C ASP A 305 -18.20 2.33 -19.32
N ARG A 306 -17.70 3.55 -19.07
CA ARG A 306 -17.06 4.35 -20.13
C ARG A 306 -15.70 3.78 -20.57
N LEU A 307 -14.91 3.22 -19.66
CA LEU A 307 -13.60 2.66 -20.02
C LEU A 307 -13.71 1.28 -20.67
N TRP A 308 -14.55 0.42 -20.11
CA TRP A 308 -14.55 -1.02 -20.36
C TRP A 308 -15.86 -1.52 -20.97
N GLY A 309 -16.91 -0.69 -21.00
CA GLY A 309 -18.23 -1.10 -21.48
C GLY A 309 -19.01 -1.92 -20.45
N TRP A 310 -18.68 -1.81 -19.18
CA TRP A 310 -19.36 -2.56 -18.11
C TRP A 310 -20.74 -1.97 -17.77
N ALA A 311 -21.77 -2.39 -18.49
CA ALA A 311 -23.15 -2.23 -18.05
C ALA A 311 -23.58 -3.43 -17.20
N GLU A 312 -23.04 -3.57 -15.99
CA GLU A 312 -23.80 -4.33 -14.99
C GLU A 312 -25.07 -3.53 -14.68
N GLU A 313 -26.23 -4.21 -14.63
CA GLU A 313 -27.35 -3.71 -13.85
C GLU A 313 -26.87 -3.66 -12.40
N VAL A 314 -26.17 -2.59 -12.01
CA VAL A 314 -25.87 -2.30 -10.60
C VAL A 314 -27.23 -2.41 -9.92
N PRO A 315 -27.48 -3.43 -9.07
CA PRO A 315 -28.74 -3.52 -8.38
C PRO A 315 -28.85 -2.20 -7.65
N GLN A 316 -29.81 -1.36 -8.03
CA GLN A 316 -30.00 -0.08 -7.35
C GLN A 316 -29.99 -0.41 -5.88
N ALA A 317 -29.03 0.15 -5.14
CA ALA A 317 -28.91 -0.07 -3.71
C ALA A 317 -30.33 0.05 -3.16
N ALA A 318 -30.85 -1.04 -2.59
CA ALA A 318 -32.26 -1.10 -2.20
C ALA A 318 -32.55 0.19 -1.43
N PRO A 319 -33.60 0.95 -1.79
CA PRO A 319 -33.85 2.25 -1.18
C PRO A 319 -33.74 2.06 0.32
N GLN A 320 -32.84 2.81 0.96
CA GLN A 320 -32.60 2.65 2.39
C GLN A 320 -33.98 2.62 3.05
N PRO A 321 -34.27 1.58 3.87
CA PRO A 321 -35.56 1.50 4.53
C PRO A 321 -35.79 2.86 5.19
N PRO A 322 -36.98 3.47 5.01
CA PRO A 322 -37.24 4.80 5.52
C PRO A 322 -36.78 4.82 6.96
N THR A 323 -35.96 5.81 7.30
CA THR A 323 -35.53 6.03 8.69
C THR A 323 -36.78 5.89 9.54
N PRO A 324 -36.82 4.94 10.50
CA PRO A 324 -37.98 4.75 11.34
C PRO A 324 -38.38 6.14 11.85
N PRO A 325 -39.68 6.53 11.78
CA PRO A 325 -40.09 7.83 12.28
C PRO A 325 -39.49 7.98 13.66
N GLU A 326 -38.69 9.04 13.82
CA GLU A 326 -37.97 9.40 15.03
C GLU A 326 -38.91 9.06 16.19
N LEU A 327 -38.63 7.94 16.87
CA LEU A 327 -39.37 7.54 18.05
C LEU A 327 -39.13 8.69 18.99
N LEU A 328 -40.15 9.54 19.13
CA LEU A 328 -40.17 10.70 20.02
C LEU A 328 -39.44 10.26 21.28
N ALA A 329 -38.25 10.82 21.48
CA ALA A 329 -37.42 10.48 22.61
C ALA A 329 -38.30 10.59 23.85
N GLU A 330 -38.52 9.47 24.54
CA GLU A 330 -39.17 9.53 25.84
C GLU A 330 -38.36 10.53 26.67
N PRO A 331 -39.02 11.50 27.32
CA PRO A 331 -38.31 12.46 28.14
C PRO A 331 -37.48 11.71 29.17
N PRO A 332 -36.26 12.19 29.49
CA PRO A 332 -35.38 11.52 30.43
C PRO A 332 -36.12 11.30 31.75
N VAL A 333 -36.25 10.04 32.16
CA VAL A 333 -36.72 9.69 33.49
C VAL A 333 -35.68 10.21 34.48
N GLU A 334 -36.03 11.23 35.25
CA GLU A 334 -35.22 11.73 36.36
C GLU A 334 -35.05 10.60 37.40
N GLY A 335 -33.91 9.92 37.33
CA GLY A 335 -33.45 8.99 38.36
C GLY A 335 -32.90 9.74 39.58
N PRO A 336 -32.98 9.15 40.78
CA PRO A 336 -32.60 9.82 42.02
C PRO A 336 -31.09 10.11 42.08
N LEU A 337 -30.77 11.31 42.56
CA LEU A 337 -29.44 11.84 42.84
C LEU A 337 -28.55 10.82 43.57
N ALA A 338 -27.43 10.47 42.95
CA ALA A 338 -26.38 9.69 43.59
C ALA A 338 -25.76 10.48 44.75
N VAL A 339 -25.71 9.83 45.92
CA VAL A 339 -25.02 10.28 47.14
C VAL A 339 -23.50 10.21 46.92
N PRO A 340 -22.71 11.22 47.34
CA PRO A 340 -21.26 11.16 47.21
C PRO A 340 -20.68 10.09 48.13
N ILE A 341 -19.89 9.18 47.56
CA ILE A 341 -19.10 8.21 48.32
C ILE A 341 -17.80 8.90 48.75
N ASP A 342 -17.66 9.03 50.07
CA ASP A 342 -16.49 9.52 50.78
C ASP A 342 -15.38 8.44 50.73
N SER A 343 -14.29 8.71 50.00
CA SER A 343 -13.14 7.81 49.92
C SER A 343 -11.99 8.33 50.80
N GLY A 344 -12.18 8.22 52.11
CA GLY A 344 -11.10 8.30 53.07
C GLY A 344 -10.50 6.91 53.31
N TRP A 345 -9.32 6.62 52.76
CA TRP A 345 -8.43 5.64 53.39
C TRP A 345 -6.95 5.91 53.11
N SER A 346 -6.22 6.07 54.21
CA SER A 346 -4.79 6.24 54.36
C SER A 346 -4.07 4.90 54.37
N GLY A 347 -2.91 4.81 53.69
CA GLY A 347 -2.01 3.66 53.84
C GLY A 347 -0.67 3.91 53.19
N GLY A 348 0.25 4.52 53.93
CA GLY A 348 1.66 4.60 53.55
C GLY A 348 2.46 3.39 54.03
N SER A 349 3.52 3.05 53.28
CA SER A 349 4.85 2.57 53.71
C SER A 349 5.51 1.95 52.47
N LYS A 350 6.61 2.48 51.95
CA LYS A 350 8.03 2.32 52.36
C LYS A 350 8.77 1.64 51.21
N ASP A 351 9.75 2.34 50.64
CA ASP A 351 10.92 1.74 50.00
C ASP A 351 11.63 0.80 51.01
N PRO A 352 12.38 -0.22 50.56
CA PRO A 352 13.76 0.04 50.11
C PRO A 352 14.25 -0.84 48.95
N GLU A 353 15.38 -0.39 48.37
CA GLU A 353 16.47 -1.14 47.68
C GLU A 353 16.17 -2.36 46.80
#